data_AF-A0A7Y7WU67-F1
#
_entry.id   AF-A0A7Y7WU67-F1
#
_cell.length_a   1.000
_cell.length_b   1.000
_cell.length_c   1.000
_cell.angle_alpha   90.00
_cell.angle_beta   90.00
_cell.angle_gamma   90.00
#
_symmetry.space_group_name_H-M   'P 1'
#
loop_
_entity.id
_entity.type
_entity.pdbx_description
1 polymer ?
#
loop_
_entity_poly.entity_id
_entity_poly.type
_entity_poly.pdbx_seq_one_letter_code
_entity_poly.pdbx_strand_id
1 'polypeptide(L)'
;MIYPFYIDRAIANYNKWTENLAGRQPWESLHPIIRDILVDFVYQGFTAGPNPMKAGMKNNFSELISYIENTPAISQYEPGRQRANYLRKYQQ
;
A
#
# COMPACT_ATOMS: atom_id res chain seq x y z
N MET A 1 -12.53 -10.77 -9.21
CA MET A 1 -11.36 -10.28 -8.45
C MET A 1 -10.12 -10.90 -9.02
N ILE A 2 -9.16 -10.08 -9.47
CA ILE A 2 -7.88 -10.56 -9.98
C ILE A 2 -7.00 -10.82 -8.75
N TYR A 3 -6.93 -12.11 -8.38
CA TYR A 3 -6.14 -12.77 -7.33
C TYR A 3 -6.61 -12.65 -5.86
N PRO A 4 -7.59 -13.48 -5.43
CA PRO A 4 -7.95 -13.67 -4.03
C PRO A 4 -6.74 -13.96 -3.13
N PHE A 5 -5.79 -14.75 -3.63
CA PHE A 5 -4.56 -15.11 -2.92
C PHE A 5 -3.68 -13.90 -2.54
N TYR A 6 -3.58 -12.88 -3.40
CA TYR A 6 -2.80 -11.69 -3.08
C TYR A 6 -3.50 -10.77 -2.09
N ILE A 7 -4.83 -10.80 -2.03
CA ILE A 7 -5.61 -10.08 -1.00
C ILE A 7 -5.32 -10.69 0.37
N ASP A 8 -5.46 -12.01 0.51
CA ASP A 8 -5.21 -12.71 1.77
C ASP A 8 -3.76 -12.50 2.23
N ARG A 9 -2.80 -12.57 1.29
CA ARG A 9 -1.39 -12.30 1.57
C ARG A 9 -1.15 -10.84 1.97
N ALA A 10 -1.86 -9.88 1.37
CA ALA A 10 -1.76 -8.48 1.75
C ALA A 10 -2.29 -8.24 3.17
N ILE A 11 -3.42 -8.83 3.52
CA ILE A 11 -3.97 -8.78 4.88
C ILE A 11 -2.97 -9.37 5.88
N ALA A 12 -2.43 -10.55 5.59
CA ALA A 12 -1.44 -11.21 6.44
C ALA A 12 -0.17 -10.37 6.63
N ASN A 13 0.39 -9.82 5.54
CA ASN A 13 1.57 -8.97 5.60
C ASN A 13 1.29 -7.64 6.31
N TYR A 14 0.13 -7.04 6.06
CA TYR A 14 -0.30 -5.82 6.74
C TYR A 14 -0.37 -6.03 8.24
N ASN A 15 -1.06 -7.09 8.69
CA ASN A 15 -1.15 -7.43 10.11
C ASN A 15 0.23 -7.70 10.70
N LYS A 16 1.02 -8.59 10.08
CA LYS A 16 2.39 -8.92 10.52
C LYS A 16 3.26 -7.69 10.73
N TRP A 17 3.21 -6.72 9.81
CA TRP A 17 4.13 -5.58 9.83
C TRP A 17 3.62 -4.36 10.60
N THR A 18 2.32 -4.27 10.87
CA THR A 18 1.71 -3.05 11.43
C THR A 18 0.96 -3.24 12.74
N GLU A 19 0.75 -4.48 13.21
CA GLU A 19 -0.12 -4.82 14.34
C GLU A 19 -0.01 -3.87 15.55
N ASN A 20 1.22 -3.57 15.96
CA ASN A 20 1.54 -2.80 17.17
C ASN A 20 1.99 -1.36 16.89
N LEU A 21 1.73 -0.82 15.69
CA LEU A 21 2.17 0.51 15.31
C LEU A 21 1.10 1.57 15.59
N ALA A 22 1.52 2.67 16.20
CA ALA A 22 0.63 3.80 16.48
C ALA A 22 0.04 4.39 15.19
N GLY A 23 -1.25 4.71 15.22
CA GLY A 23 -1.99 5.29 14.10
C GLY A 23 -2.40 4.30 13.01
N ARG A 24 -2.06 3.01 13.14
CA ARG A 24 -2.56 1.94 12.28
C ARG A 24 -4.09 1.89 12.33
N GLN A 25 -4.70 1.91 11.16
CA GLN A 25 -6.13 1.66 10.99
C GLN A 25 -6.40 0.15 10.79
N PRO A 26 -7.56 -0.37 11.21
CA PRO A 26 -8.00 -1.70 10.77
C PRO A 26 -7.94 -1.84 9.24
N TRP A 27 -7.61 -3.03 8.72
CA TRP A 27 -7.50 -3.25 7.27
C TRP A 27 -8.81 -2.89 6.56
N GLU A 28 -9.94 -3.28 7.16
CA GLU A 28 -11.28 -3.08 6.64
C GLU A 28 -11.69 -1.60 6.58
N SER A 29 -11.09 -0.75 7.43
CA SER A 29 -11.35 0.68 7.44
C SER A 29 -10.41 1.48 6.54
N LEU A 30 -9.40 0.84 5.93
CA LEU A 30 -8.60 1.48 4.89
C LEU A 30 -9.45 1.75 3.67
N HIS A 31 -9.24 2.92 3.07
CA HIS A 31 -9.86 3.31 1.83
C HIS A 31 -9.59 2.23 0.77
N PRO A 32 -10.60 1.80 -0.02
CA PRO A 32 -10.45 0.72 -1.00
C PRO A 32 -9.23 0.90 -1.92
N ILE A 33 -9.01 2.12 -2.38
CA ILE A 33 -7.85 2.48 -3.23
C ILE A 33 -6.51 2.25 -2.53
N ILE A 34 -6.39 2.54 -1.22
CA ILE A 34 -5.17 2.25 -0.47
C ILE A 34 -4.96 0.74 -0.37
N ARG A 35 -6.02 -0.04 -0.13
CA ARG A 35 -5.93 -1.50 -0.13
C ARG A 35 -5.47 -2.06 -1.48
N ASP A 36 -5.99 -1.52 -2.58
CA ASP A 36 -5.56 -1.92 -3.94
C ASP A 36 -4.05 -1.70 -4.14
N ILE A 37 -3.51 -0.56 -3.68
CA ILE A 37 -2.07 -0.28 -3.74
C ILE A 37 -1.26 -1.24 -2.86
N LEU A 38 -1.73 -1.54 -1.64
CA LEU A 38 -1.05 -2.48 -0.75
C LEU A 38 -1.06 -3.91 -1.32
N VAL A 39 -2.13 -4.31 -2.00
CA VAL A 39 -2.20 -5.58 -2.74
C VAL A 39 -1.23 -5.58 -3.92
N ASP A 40 -1.13 -4.48 -4.68
CA ASP A 40 -0.12 -4.38 -5.75
C ASP A 40 1.30 -4.49 -5.19
N PHE A 41 1.63 -3.87 -4.06
CA PHE A 41 2.95 -4.04 -3.44
C PHE A 41 3.28 -5.50 -3.12
N VAL A 42 2.30 -6.29 -2.69
CA VAL A 42 2.50 -7.74 -2.49
C VAL A 42 2.72 -8.44 -3.83
N TYR A 43 1.93 -8.08 -4.84
CA TYR A 43 2.04 -8.66 -6.18
C TYR A 43 3.42 -8.37 -6.82
N GLN A 44 3.93 -7.15 -6.67
CA GLN A 44 5.28 -6.76 -7.12
C GLN A 44 6.41 -7.31 -6.23
N GLY A 45 6.08 -7.92 -5.07
CA GLY A 45 7.08 -8.49 -4.15
C GLY A 45 7.79 -7.48 -3.24
N PHE A 46 7.25 -6.27 -3.05
CA PHE A 46 7.88 -5.24 -2.22
C PHE A 46 7.73 -5.48 -0.71
N THR A 47 6.82 -6.37 -0.30
CA THR A 47 6.43 -6.53 1.10
C THR A 47 7.26 -7.56 1.88
N ALA A 48 8.47 -7.86 1.39
CA ALA A 48 9.46 -8.63 2.14
C ALA A 48 9.92 -7.88 3.41
N GLY A 49 9.82 -6.55 3.41
CA GLY A 49 10.02 -5.69 4.57
C GLY A 49 8.76 -4.92 4.97
N PRO A 50 8.80 -4.23 6.13
CA PRO A 50 7.62 -3.57 6.71
C PRO A 50 7.23 -2.26 6.02
N ASN A 51 8.18 -1.57 5.36
CA ASN A 51 8.00 -0.19 4.93
C ASN A 51 6.78 0.04 4.00
N PRO A 52 6.50 -0.81 2.99
CA PRO A 52 5.34 -0.60 2.13
C PRO A 52 4.00 -0.70 2.88
N MET A 53 3.89 -1.60 3.87
CA MET A 53 2.69 -1.72 4.68
C MET A 53 2.53 -0.56 5.66
N LYS A 54 3.64 -0.11 6.27
CA LYS A 54 3.66 1.05 7.16
C LYS A 54 3.20 2.32 6.43
N ALA A 55 3.63 2.52 5.19
CA ALA A 55 3.27 3.70 4.41
C ALA A 55 1.76 3.82 4.14
N GLY A 56 1.03 2.71 4.04
CA GLY A 56 -0.42 2.72 3.84
C GLY A 56 -1.25 2.66 5.13
N MET A 57 -0.65 2.37 6.28
CA MET A 57 -1.41 1.95 7.47
C MET A 57 -2.28 3.03 8.11
N LYS A 58 -1.95 4.31 7.91
CA LYS A 58 -2.66 5.44 8.52
C LYS A 58 -3.84 5.94 7.68
N ASN A 59 -4.17 5.25 6.59
CA ASN A 59 -5.20 5.67 5.65
C ASN A 59 -4.97 7.08 5.06
N ASN A 60 -3.70 7.49 4.91
CA ASN A 60 -3.31 8.82 4.46
C ASN A 60 -2.74 8.77 3.04
N PHE A 61 -3.44 9.40 2.11
CA PHE A 61 -3.07 9.42 0.69
C PHE A 61 -1.74 10.12 0.45
N SER A 62 -1.53 11.30 1.04
CA SER A 62 -0.29 12.08 0.87
C SER A 62 0.94 11.32 1.38
N GLU A 63 0.81 10.63 2.51
CA GLU A 63 1.91 9.81 3.07
C GLU A 63 2.26 8.65 2.13
N LEU A 64 1.26 7.94 1.60
CA LEU A 64 1.49 6.83 0.67
C LEU A 64 2.03 7.29 -0.69
N ILE A 65 1.51 8.40 -1.24
CA ILE A 65 2.04 9.02 -2.47
C ILE A 65 3.51 9.39 -2.28
N SER A 66 3.83 10.09 -1.20
CA SER A 66 5.20 10.49 -0.90
C SER A 66 6.12 9.28 -0.77
N TYR A 67 5.67 8.19 -0.12
CA TYR A 67 6.45 6.97 -0.02
C TYR A 67 6.72 6.32 -1.40
N ILE A 68 5.70 6.25 -2.26
CA ILE A 68 5.83 5.67 -3.62
C ILE A 68 6.85 6.45 -4.44
N GLU A 69 6.78 7.77 -4.43
CA GLU A 69 7.62 8.64 -5.27
C GLU A 69 9.05 8.74 -4.77
N ASN A 70 9.25 8.70 -3.45
CA ASN A 70 10.57 8.85 -2.82
C ASN A 70 11.28 7.52 -2.53
N THR A 71 10.70 6.37 -2.89
CA THR A 71 11.36 5.07 -2.74
C THR A 71 11.89 4.57 -4.09
N PRO A 72 13.21 4.61 -4.38
CA PRO A 72 13.75 4.27 -5.71
C PRO A 72 13.38 2.88 -6.22
N ALA A 73 13.29 1.90 -5.32
CA ALA A 73 12.87 0.52 -5.64
C ALA A 73 11.39 0.44 -6.12
N ILE A 74 10.57 1.44 -5.84
CA ILE A 74 9.15 1.50 -6.20
C ILE A 74 8.93 2.51 -7.32
N SER A 75 9.51 3.71 -7.20
CA SER A 75 9.28 4.85 -8.11
C SER A 75 9.74 4.57 -9.53
N GLN A 76 10.78 3.74 -9.71
CA GLN A 76 11.25 3.34 -11.05
C GLN A 76 10.17 2.65 -11.91
N TYR A 77 9.12 2.08 -11.28
CA TYR A 77 8.00 1.45 -11.97
C TYR A 77 6.80 2.38 -12.19
N GLU A 78 6.79 3.57 -11.60
CA GLU A 78 5.66 4.50 -11.69
C GLU A 78 5.33 5.01 -13.11
N PRO A 79 6.27 5.10 -14.07
CA PRO A 79 5.89 5.41 -15.46
C PRO A 79 4.81 4.47 -16.01
N GLY A 80 4.89 3.16 -15.68
CA GLY A 80 3.90 2.17 -16.11
C GLY A 80 2.81 1.87 -15.08
N ARG A 81 3.10 1.97 -13.78
CA ARG A 81 2.16 1.61 -12.70
C ARG A 81 1.20 2.74 -12.32
N GLN A 82 1.63 4.00 -12.43
CA GLN A 82 0.81 5.18 -12.18
C GLN A 82 0.07 5.18 -10.82
N ARG A 83 0.64 4.56 -9.78
CA ARG A 83 -0.04 4.38 -8.48
C ARG A 83 -0.19 5.69 -7.73
N ALA A 84 0.85 6.51 -7.71
CA ALA A 84 0.79 7.85 -7.12
C ALA A 84 -0.29 8.71 -7.81
N ASN A 85 -0.36 8.66 -9.14
CA ASN A 85 -1.38 9.37 -9.91
C ASN A 85 -2.78 8.80 -9.69
N TYR A 86 -2.90 7.48 -9.51
CA TYR A 86 -4.16 6.86 -9.16
C TYR A 86 -4.67 7.34 -7.80
N LEU A 87 -3.80 7.36 -6.77
CA LEU A 87 -4.13 7.90 -5.45
C LEU A 87 -4.58 9.36 -5.51
N ARG A 88 -3.87 10.23 -6.25
CA ARG A 88 -4.23 11.65 -6.42
C ARG A 88 -5.64 11.87 -6.95
N LYS A 89 -6.16 10.98 -7.82
CA LYS A 89 -7.53 11.08 -8.36
C LYS A 89 -8.61 10.89 -7.30
N TYR A 90 -8.30 10.22 -6.20
CA TYR A 90 -9.23 9.92 -5.11
C TYR A 90 -8.86 10.64 -3.81
N GLN A 91 -7.83 11.48 -3.83
CA GLN A 91 -7.49 12.38 -2.76
C GLN A 91 -8.50 13.54 -2.79
N GLN A 92 -9.51 13.47 -1.92
CA GLN A 92 -10.46 14.56 -1.68
C GLN A 92 -9.83 15.63 -0.79
#